data_AF-A0A0M9ERA8-F1
#
_entry.id   AF-A0A0M9ERA8-F1
#
_cell.length_a   1.000
_cell.length_b   1.000
_cell.length_c   1.000
_cell.angle_alpha   90.00
_cell.angle_beta   90.00
_cell.angle_gamma   90.00
#
_symmetry.space_group_name_H-M   'P 1'
#
loop_
_entity.id
_entity.type
_entity.pdbx_description
1 polymer ?
#
loop_
_entity_poly.entity_id
_entity_poly.type
_entity_poly.pdbx_seq_one_letter_code
_entity_poly.pdbx_strand_id
1 'polypeptide(L)'
;MTTIMLNQVADSARTLADLVIDFDPSKCSEDKLGELIRLGEKLEGIGVTLLSKAESKYAWEASAGLRFKVAATTSKVIAREEVLLPARFRRSIKAIFIGPESLLQSQSLWHKRRNNFEQRCKRLRKLSPSAIITWALTFSPNSWLVHNMRNDIFSCLITFVESQPPKMWPSKVYELLEALQKDIDFAQSLHYIRFVSGKCHEAYSGQSLRQSTKLGDRFKP
;
A
#
# COMPACT_ATOMS: atom_id res chain seq x y z
N MET A 1 20.71 -10.44 -10.02
CA MET A 1 21.51 -11.13 -8.99
C MET A 1 22.33 -12.16 -9.73
N THR A 2 23.65 -11.99 -9.76
CA THR A 2 24.54 -12.89 -10.51
C THR A 2 24.61 -14.24 -9.81
N THR A 3 24.75 -15.34 -10.56
CA THR A 3 24.95 -16.71 -10.03
C THR A 3 26.07 -16.76 -8.98
N ILE A 4 27.05 -15.88 -9.13
CA ILE A 4 28.17 -15.65 -8.21
C ILE A 4 27.66 -15.24 -6.82
N MET A 5 26.74 -14.27 -6.71
CA MET A 5 26.21 -13.83 -5.42
C MET A 5 25.41 -14.93 -4.71
N LEU A 6 24.66 -15.74 -5.46
CA LEU A 6 23.89 -16.84 -4.88
C LEU A 6 24.81 -17.91 -4.27
N ASN A 7 25.84 -18.32 -5.00
CA ASN A 7 26.80 -19.31 -4.53
C ASN A 7 27.56 -18.81 -3.29
N GLN A 8 28.00 -17.54 -3.29
CA GLN A 8 28.68 -16.94 -2.14
C GLN A 8 27.82 -16.91 -0.88
N VAL A 9 26.53 -16.56 -1.00
CA VAL A 9 25.60 -16.56 0.14
C VAL A 9 25.35 -17.99 0.62
N ALA A 10 25.17 -18.94 -0.30
CA ALA A 10 24.95 -20.35 0.04
C ALA A 10 26.16 -20.97 0.76
N ASP A 11 27.37 -20.69 0.29
CA ASP A 11 28.60 -21.20 0.89
C ASP A 11 28.83 -20.57 2.26
N SER A 12 28.61 -19.24 2.39
CA SER A 12 28.70 -18.55 3.68
C SER A 12 27.68 -19.10 4.69
N ALA A 13 26.44 -19.37 4.26
CA ALA A 13 25.41 -19.95 5.12
C ALA A 13 25.78 -21.37 5.57
N ARG A 14 26.38 -22.16 4.69
CA ARG A 14 26.85 -23.53 5.01
C ARG A 14 27.99 -23.48 6.02
N THR A 15 29.01 -22.65 5.79
CA THR A 15 30.12 -22.47 6.74
C THR A 15 29.64 -21.98 8.11
N LEU A 16 28.69 -21.03 8.15
CA LEU A 16 28.12 -20.56 9.42
C LEU A 16 27.32 -21.66 10.13
N ALA A 17 26.56 -22.47 9.39
CA ALA A 17 25.84 -23.60 9.97
C ALA A 17 26.78 -24.64 10.60
N ASP A 18 27.87 -24.97 9.91
CA ASP A 18 28.89 -25.90 10.40
C ASP A 18 29.56 -25.36 11.69
N LEU A 19 29.91 -24.07 11.70
CA LEU A 19 30.49 -23.42 12.89
C LEU A 19 29.55 -23.39 14.09
N VAL A 20 28.23 -23.28 13.87
CA VAL A 20 27.23 -23.31 14.95
C VAL A 20 27.09 -24.71 15.54
N ILE A 21 27.25 -25.77 14.74
CA ILE A 21 27.20 -27.16 15.22
C ILE A 21 28.33 -27.44 16.21
N ASP A 22 29.53 -26.94 15.92
CA ASP A 22 30.71 -27.14 16.75
C ASP A 22 30.83 -26.12 17.90
N PHE A 23 29.88 -25.19 18.02
CA PHE A 23 29.93 -24.12 19.01
C PHE A 23 29.52 -24.62 20.40
N ASP A 24 30.45 -24.54 21.35
CA ASP A 24 30.23 -24.83 22.77
C ASP A 24 30.22 -23.52 23.59
N PRO A 25 29.04 -23.03 24.03
CA PRO A 25 28.92 -21.75 24.72
C PRO A 25 29.61 -21.75 26.09
N SER A 26 29.84 -22.92 26.70
CA SER A 26 30.51 -23.04 28.01
C SER A 26 31.99 -22.66 27.98
N LYS A 27 32.58 -22.60 26.78
CA LYS A 27 34.00 -22.27 26.55
C LYS A 27 34.24 -20.82 26.16
N CYS A 28 33.19 -19.99 26.07
CA CYS A 28 33.31 -18.57 25.75
C CYS A 28 33.22 -17.67 26.98
N SER A 29 33.96 -16.57 26.97
CA SER A 29 33.79 -15.48 27.94
C SER A 29 32.50 -14.70 27.65
N GLU A 30 31.90 -14.11 28.69
CA GLU A 30 30.69 -13.28 28.59
C GLU A 30 30.78 -12.19 27.51
N ASP A 31 31.91 -11.48 27.42
CA ASP A 31 32.12 -10.45 26.40
C ASP A 31 32.03 -11.01 24.95
N LYS A 32 32.56 -12.22 24.73
CA LYS A 32 32.52 -12.88 23.41
C LYS A 32 31.12 -13.39 23.10
N LEU A 33 30.39 -13.87 24.10
CA LEU A 33 28.97 -14.24 24.01
C LEU A 33 28.12 -13.02 23.62
N GLY A 34 28.35 -11.86 24.24
CA GLY A 34 27.66 -10.61 23.91
C GLY A 34 27.88 -10.19 22.45
N GLU A 35 29.11 -10.28 21.95
CA GLU A 35 29.41 -9.97 20.54
C GLU A 35 28.79 -10.99 19.57
N LEU A 36 28.75 -12.28 19.93
CA LEU A 36 28.06 -13.31 19.15
C LEU A 36 26.54 -13.06 19.06
N ILE A 37 25.90 -12.63 20.15
CA ILE A 37 24.48 -12.25 20.16
C ILE A 37 24.23 -11.10 19.16
N ARG A 38 25.04 -10.03 19.23
CA ARG A 38 24.92 -8.88 18.31
C ARG A 38 25.13 -9.27 16.85
N LEU A 39 26.07 -10.18 16.59
CA LEU A 39 26.29 -10.73 15.24
C LEU A 39 25.08 -11.56 14.77
N GLY A 40 24.47 -12.36 15.66
CA GLY A 40 23.25 -13.11 15.38
C GLY A 40 22.08 -12.20 14.98
N GLU A 41 21.83 -11.13 15.74
CA GLU A 41 20.78 -10.13 15.42
C GLU A 41 21.02 -9.48 14.05
N LYS A 42 22.29 -9.17 13.73
CA LYS A 42 22.65 -8.60 12.42
C LYS A 42 22.40 -9.58 11.29
N LEU A 43 22.74 -10.87 11.47
CA LEU A 43 22.49 -11.92 10.48
C LEU A 43 20.99 -12.14 10.25
N GLU A 44 20.18 -12.12 11.31
CA GLU A 44 18.72 -12.17 11.21
C GLU A 44 18.19 -10.99 10.37
N GLY A 45 18.63 -9.76 10.67
CA GLY A 45 18.25 -8.57 9.90
C GLY A 45 18.64 -8.64 8.42
N ILE A 46 19.82 -9.20 8.11
CA ILE A 46 20.26 -9.44 6.73
C ILE A 46 19.35 -10.47 6.06
N GLY A 47 19.04 -11.58 6.73
CA GLY A 47 18.14 -12.61 6.23
C GLY A 47 16.74 -12.06 5.90
N VAL A 48 16.16 -11.28 6.80
CA VAL A 48 14.88 -10.58 6.59
C VAL A 48 14.95 -9.65 5.39
N THR A 49 16.04 -8.89 5.24
CA THR A 49 16.22 -7.95 4.12
C THR A 49 16.38 -8.68 2.79
N LEU A 50 17.16 -9.76 2.76
CA LEU A 50 17.38 -10.59 1.58
C LEU A 50 16.07 -11.25 1.13
N LEU A 51 15.31 -11.81 2.07
CA LEU A 51 13.99 -12.37 1.83
C LEU A 51 13.04 -11.30 1.27
N SER A 52 12.97 -10.12 1.90
CA SER A 52 12.15 -9.00 1.43
C SER A 52 12.49 -8.57 -0.01
N LYS A 53 13.78 -8.52 -0.36
CA LYS A 53 14.23 -8.22 -1.74
C LYS A 53 13.92 -9.33 -2.72
N ALA A 54 14.06 -10.60 -2.33
CA ALA A 54 13.74 -11.75 -3.18
C ALA A 54 12.22 -11.89 -3.39
N GLU A 55 11.44 -11.77 -2.33
CA GLU A 55 9.98 -11.68 -2.37
C GLU A 55 9.53 -10.49 -3.21
N SER A 56 10.24 -9.36 -3.18
CA SER A 56 9.92 -8.22 -4.05
C SER A 56 9.95 -8.61 -5.54
N LYS A 57 10.86 -9.49 -6.00
CA LYS A 57 10.87 -9.97 -7.40
C LYS A 57 9.66 -10.88 -7.70
N TYR A 58 9.43 -11.92 -6.89
CA TYR A 58 8.32 -12.84 -7.13
C TYR A 58 6.96 -12.18 -6.94
N ALA A 59 6.80 -11.35 -5.92
CA ALA A 59 5.62 -10.54 -5.72
C ALA A 59 5.44 -9.53 -6.86
N TRP A 60 6.53 -8.96 -7.39
CA TRP A 60 6.48 -8.10 -8.57
C TRP A 60 5.96 -8.88 -9.79
N GLU A 61 6.51 -10.05 -10.09
CA GLU A 61 6.03 -10.87 -11.21
C GLU A 61 4.58 -11.31 -11.01
N ALA A 62 4.24 -11.87 -9.84
CA ALA A 62 2.89 -12.34 -9.51
C ALA A 62 1.83 -11.23 -9.48
N SER A 63 2.23 -9.98 -9.19
CA SER A 63 1.31 -8.84 -9.17
C SER A 63 1.19 -8.11 -10.50
N ALA A 64 1.83 -8.58 -11.58
CA ALA A 64 1.79 -7.93 -12.90
C ALA A 64 0.35 -7.67 -13.40
N GLY A 65 -0.54 -8.66 -13.30
CA GLY A 65 -1.95 -8.49 -13.69
C GLY A 65 -2.70 -7.47 -12.83
N LEU A 66 -2.39 -7.39 -11.54
CA LEU A 66 -3.01 -6.42 -10.62
C LEU A 66 -2.46 -5.00 -10.85
N ARG A 67 -1.18 -4.85 -11.17
CA ARG A 67 -0.59 -3.57 -11.60
C ARG A 67 -1.18 -3.09 -12.93
N PHE A 68 -1.35 -3.99 -13.90
CA PHE A 68 -2.04 -3.68 -15.14
C PHE A 68 -3.47 -3.21 -14.87
N LYS A 69 -4.19 -3.89 -13.96
CA LYS A 69 -5.53 -3.46 -13.53
C LYS A 69 -5.54 -2.06 -12.93
N VAL A 70 -4.55 -1.70 -12.09
CA VAL A 70 -4.39 -0.33 -11.57
C VAL A 70 -4.25 0.66 -12.73
N ALA A 71 -3.32 0.42 -13.66
CA ALA A 71 -3.10 1.30 -14.80
C ALA A 71 -4.38 1.45 -15.66
N ALA A 72 -5.02 0.32 -16.01
CA ALA A 72 -6.23 0.30 -16.81
C ALA A 72 -7.42 0.99 -16.12
N THR A 73 -7.63 0.77 -14.82
CA THR A 73 -8.68 1.46 -14.05
C THR A 73 -8.43 2.96 -14.00
N THR A 74 -7.21 3.38 -13.70
CA THR A 74 -6.81 4.79 -13.69
C THR A 74 -7.06 5.45 -15.03
N SER A 75 -6.53 4.89 -16.13
CA SER A 75 -6.74 5.42 -17.48
C SER A 75 -8.22 5.50 -17.84
N LYS A 76 -9.02 4.49 -17.47
CA LYS A 76 -10.45 4.44 -17.80
C LYS A 76 -11.26 5.49 -17.04
N VAL A 77 -10.98 5.72 -15.76
CA VAL A 77 -11.66 6.76 -14.97
C VAL A 77 -11.29 8.15 -15.49
N ILE A 78 -10.01 8.38 -15.82
CA ILE A 78 -9.56 9.66 -16.38
C ILE A 78 -10.20 9.91 -17.76
N ALA A 79 -10.12 8.93 -18.67
CA ALA A 79 -10.62 9.10 -20.03
C ALA A 79 -12.14 9.26 -20.13
N ARG A 80 -12.89 8.69 -19.18
CA ARG A 80 -14.36 8.80 -19.14
C ARG A 80 -14.86 9.90 -18.21
N GLU A 81 -13.96 10.50 -17.44
CA GLU A 81 -14.28 11.44 -16.37
C GLU A 81 -15.34 10.91 -15.36
N GLU A 82 -15.40 9.58 -15.19
CA GLU A 82 -16.46 8.90 -14.44
C GLU A 82 -15.92 7.80 -13.52
N VAL A 83 -16.52 7.68 -12.33
CA VAL A 83 -16.32 6.54 -11.43
C VAL A 83 -17.33 5.43 -11.79
N LEU A 84 -16.88 4.44 -12.56
CA LEU A 84 -17.75 3.37 -13.08
C LEU A 84 -18.49 2.56 -12.01
N LEU A 85 -17.91 2.45 -10.81
CA LEU A 85 -18.43 1.60 -9.74
C LEU A 85 -18.47 2.37 -8.40
N PRO A 86 -19.33 3.38 -8.26
CA PRO A 86 -19.35 4.28 -7.10
C PRO A 86 -19.58 3.53 -5.78
N ALA A 87 -20.47 2.54 -5.77
CA ALA A 87 -20.75 1.76 -4.57
C ALA A 87 -19.52 0.97 -4.07
N ARG A 88 -18.68 0.46 -5.00
CA ARG A 88 -17.43 -0.22 -4.66
C ARG A 88 -16.42 0.77 -4.09
N PHE A 89 -16.26 1.91 -4.75
CA PHE A 89 -15.37 2.97 -4.31
C PHE A 89 -15.72 3.43 -2.89
N ARG A 90 -17.01 3.68 -2.61
CA ARG A 90 -17.51 4.04 -1.28
C ARG A 90 -17.17 2.99 -0.22
N ARG A 91 -17.43 1.70 -0.49
CA ARG A 91 -17.08 0.60 0.43
C ARG A 91 -15.57 0.52 0.69
N SER A 92 -14.74 0.75 -0.32
CA SER A 92 -13.29 0.79 -0.16
C SER A 92 -12.84 1.94 0.72
N ILE A 93 -13.36 3.15 0.51
CA ILE A 93 -13.07 4.31 1.35
C ILE A 93 -13.53 4.04 2.80
N LYS A 94 -14.73 3.49 3.00
CA LYS A 94 -15.24 3.13 4.33
C LYS A 94 -14.33 2.13 5.05
N ALA A 95 -13.92 1.08 4.35
CA ALA A 95 -13.00 0.09 4.89
C ALA A 95 -11.64 0.68 5.32
N ILE A 96 -11.11 1.65 4.58
CA ILE A 96 -9.81 2.29 4.89
C ILE A 96 -9.89 3.17 6.14
N PHE A 97 -10.93 3.99 6.24
CA PHE A 97 -11.01 5.06 7.25
C PHE A 97 -11.80 4.71 8.50
N ILE A 98 -12.84 3.88 8.37
CA ILE A 98 -13.71 3.47 9.48
C ILE A 98 -13.33 2.06 9.92
N GLY A 99 -13.00 1.19 8.96
CA GLY A 99 -12.65 -0.19 9.20
C GLY A 99 -13.70 -1.15 8.64
N PRO A 100 -13.54 -2.46 8.88
CA PRO A 100 -14.47 -3.45 8.37
C PRO A 100 -15.78 -3.43 9.18
N GLU A 101 -16.84 -2.86 8.62
CA GLU A 101 -18.14 -2.72 9.31
C GLU A 101 -18.97 -4.01 9.40
N SER A 102 -18.82 -4.94 8.45
CA SER A 102 -19.74 -6.10 8.36
C SER A 102 -19.23 -7.28 7.53
N LEU A 103 -18.13 -7.13 6.79
CA LEU A 103 -17.65 -8.13 5.82
C LEU A 103 -17.08 -9.42 6.43
N LEU A 104 -16.95 -9.49 7.75
CA LEU A 104 -16.12 -10.50 8.38
C LEU A 104 -16.88 -11.34 9.43
N GLN A 105 -18.19 -11.16 9.64
CA GLN A 105 -18.95 -11.67 10.80
C GLN A 105 -19.02 -13.21 11.00
N SER A 106 -18.31 -14.04 10.23
CA SER A 106 -18.34 -15.51 10.37
C SER A 106 -17.04 -16.13 10.91
N GLN A 107 -17.16 -16.75 12.10
CA GLN A 107 -16.33 -17.81 12.70
C GLN A 107 -14.87 -17.54 13.15
N SER A 108 -14.44 -18.36 14.12
CA SER A 108 -13.26 -18.32 15.03
C SER A 108 -11.88 -17.99 14.43
N LEU A 109 -11.71 -18.01 13.10
CA LEU A 109 -10.53 -17.48 12.40
C LEU A 109 -10.52 -15.94 12.28
N TRP A 110 -11.57 -15.30 12.82
CA TRP A 110 -11.86 -13.86 12.86
C TRP A 110 -10.72 -12.99 13.36
N HIS A 111 -10.12 -13.28 14.52
CA HIS A 111 -9.18 -12.37 15.16
C HIS A 111 -7.91 -12.13 14.32
N LYS A 112 -7.32 -13.19 13.75
CA LYS A 112 -6.11 -13.08 12.91
C LYS A 112 -6.43 -12.38 11.58
N ARG A 113 -7.56 -12.70 10.96
CA ARG A 113 -7.99 -12.09 9.67
C ARG A 113 -8.32 -10.61 9.85
N ARG A 114 -9.03 -10.26 10.92
CA ARG A 114 -9.35 -8.88 11.29
C ARG A 114 -8.09 -8.07 11.56
N ASN A 115 -7.15 -8.60 12.35
CA ASN A 115 -5.90 -7.90 12.64
C ASN A 115 -5.11 -7.61 11.35
N ASN A 116 -4.95 -8.59 10.44
CA ASN A 116 -4.26 -8.32 9.17
C ASN A 116 -4.98 -7.27 8.31
N PHE A 117 -6.31 -7.35 8.21
CA PHE A 117 -7.09 -6.37 7.46
C PHE A 117 -6.96 -4.96 8.04
N GLU A 118 -7.05 -4.83 9.37
CA GLU A 118 -6.83 -3.56 10.07
C GLU A 118 -5.40 -3.02 9.84
N GLN A 119 -4.38 -3.88 9.86
CA GLN A 119 -3.01 -3.48 9.54
C GLN A 119 -2.87 -3.00 8.09
N ARG A 120 -3.55 -3.64 7.13
CA ARG A 120 -3.61 -3.17 5.74
C ARG A 120 -4.28 -1.79 5.65
N CYS A 121 -5.41 -1.58 6.32
CA CYS A 121 -6.06 -0.28 6.36
C CYS A 121 -5.18 0.80 6.99
N LYS A 122 -4.45 0.48 8.08
CA LYS A 122 -3.45 1.38 8.69
C LYS A 122 -2.35 1.76 7.70
N ARG A 123 -1.85 0.81 6.90
CA ARG A 123 -0.84 1.09 5.85
C ARG A 123 -1.41 1.94 4.72
N LEU A 124 -2.64 1.67 4.27
CA LEU A 124 -3.30 2.45 3.23
C LEU A 124 -3.53 3.90 3.65
N ARG A 125 -3.89 4.16 4.92
CA ARG A 125 -4.06 5.52 5.46
C ARG A 125 -2.78 6.36 5.50
N LYS A 126 -1.60 5.73 5.34
CA LYS A 126 -0.30 6.43 5.28
C LYS A 126 0.13 6.80 3.86
N LEU A 127 -0.61 6.35 2.84
CA LEU A 127 -0.31 6.67 1.44
C LEU A 127 -0.72 8.11 1.09
N SER A 128 -0.19 8.62 -0.02
CA SER A 128 -0.65 9.87 -0.59
C SER A 128 -2.16 9.80 -0.92
N PRO A 129 -2.88 10.93 -0.85
CA PRO A 129 -4.31 10.92 -1.13
C PRO A 129 -4.68 10.39 -2.52
N SER A 130 -3.86 10.69 -3.55
CA SER A 130 -4.08 10.16 -4.91
C SER A 130 -3.88 8.65 -4.98
N ALA A 131 -2.92 8.09 -4.23
CA ALA A 131 -2.74 6.65 -4.12
C ALA A 131 -3.90 5.96 -3.37
N ILE A 132 -4.42 6.58 -2.30
CA ILE A 132 -5.62 6.08 -1.59
C ILE A 132 -6.80 5.99 -2.56
N ILE A 133 -7.03 7.04 -3.36
CA ILE A 133 -8.08 7.06 -4.38
C ILE A 133 -7.85 5.96 -5.43
N THR A 134 -6.63 5.86 -5.97
CA THR A 134 -6.25 4.84 -6.95
C THR A 134 -6.55 3.44 -6.43
N TRP A 135 -6.16 3.15 -5.19
CA TRP A 135 -6.38 1.89 -4.53
C TRP A 135 -7.89 1.59 -4.39
N ALA A 136 -8.65 2.56 -3.88
CA ALA A 136 -10.08 2.42 -3.63
C ALA A 136 -10.91 2.24 -4.91
N LEU A 137 -10.50 2.86 -6.03
CA LEU A 137 -11.13 2.67 -7.34
C LEU A 137 -10.85 1.27 -7.93
N THR A 138 -9.66 0.73 -7.67
CA THR A 138 -9.18 -0.49 -8.32
C THR A 138 -9.59 -1.76 -7.58
N PHE A 139 -9.43 -1.78 -6.25
CA PHE A 139 -9.53 -2.99 -5.43
C PHE A 139 -10.70 -2.88 -4.45
N SER A 140 -11.55 -3.91 -4.40
CA SER A 140 -12.61 -4.01 -3.39
C SER A 140 -12.05 -4.52 -2.06
N PRO A 141 -12.66 -4.20 -0.90
CA PRO A 141 -12.18 -4.66 0.40
C PRO A 141 -11.95 -6.17 0.48
N ASN A 142 -12.84 -6.98 -0.09
CA ASN A 142 -12.72 -8.45 -0.10
C ASN A 142 -11.44 -8.94 -0.78
N SER A 143 -10.96 -8.23 -1.80
CA SER A 143 -9.71 -8.58 -2.48
C SER A 143 -8.47 -8.36 -1.60
N TRP A 144 -8.58 -7.57 -0.53
CA TRP A 144 -7.45 -7.30 0.37
C TRP A 144 -7.30 -8.36 1.46
N LEU A 145 -8.17 -9.36 1.52
CA LEU A 145 -8.02 -10.45 2.48
C LEU A 145 -6.80 -11.30 2.11
N VAL A 146 -6.06 -11.80 3.11
CA VAL A 146 -4.78 -12.51 2.92
C VAL A 146 -4.88 -13.66 1.92
N HIS A 147 -6.00 -14.39 1.91
CA HIS A 147 -6.22 -15.51 1.00
C HIS A 147 -6.42 -15.08 -0.46
N ASN A 148 -6.87 -13.84 -0.70
CA ASN A 148 -7.05 -13.27 -2.04
C ASN A 148 -5.84 -12.47 -2.51
N MET A 149 -5.11 -11.87 -1.57
CA MET A 149 -3.93 -11.06 -1.83
C MET A 149 -2.93 -11.28 -0.72
N ARG A 150 -1.83 -11.98 -1.00
CA ARG A 150 -0.75 -12.21 -0.04
C ARG A 150 -0.11 -10.89 0.44
N ASN A 151 0.58 -10.91 1.58
CA ASN A 151 1.16 -9.69 2.19
C ASN A 151 2.28 -9.08 1.33
N ASP A 152 3.06 -9.91 0.66
CA ASP A 152 4.12 -9.51 -0.28
C ASP A 152 3.53 -8.82 -1.52
N ILE A 153 2.47 -9.39 -2.10
CA ILE A 153 1.71 -8.80 -3.21
C ILE A 153 1.07 -7.47 -2.79
N PHE A 154 0.43 -7.42 -1.62
CA PHE A 154 -0.13 -6.19 -1.07
C PHE A 154 0.95 -5.11 -0.92
N SER A 155 2.10 -5.47 -0.34
CA SER A 155 3.23 -4.56 -0.14
C SER A 155 3.79 -4.06 -1.48
N CYS A 156 3.92 -4.94 -2.47
CA CYS A 156 4.33 -4.58 -3.82
C CYS A 156 3.34 -3.60 -4.48
N LEU A 157 2.04 -3.83 -4.33
CA LEU A 157 1.00 -3.00 -4.95
C LEU A 157 0.90 -1.61 -4.31
N ILE A 158 1.02 -1.50 -2.98
CA ILE A 158 1.01 -0.16 -2.34
C ILE A 158 2.20 0.67 -2.81
N THR A 159 3.39 0.07 -2.94
CA THR A 159 4.58 0.76 -3.47
C THR A 159 4.37 1.17 -4.92
N PHE A 160 3.80 0.29 -5.74
CA PHE A 160 3.50 0.60 -7.14
C PHE A 160 2.52 1.77 -7.26
N VAL A 161 1.40 1.72 -6.54
CA VAL A 161 0.36 2.77 -6.57
C VAL A 161 0.91 4.11 -6.09
N GLU A 162 1.75 4.12 -5.05
CA GLU A 162 2.37 5.35 -4.53
C GLU A 162 3.47 5.90 -5.45
N SER A 163 4.10 5.06 -6.27
CA SER A 163 5.16 5.50 -7.20
C SER A 163 4.62 6.18 -8.47
N GLN A 164 3.36 5.93 -8.83
CA GLN A 164 2.74 6.46 -10.05
C GLN A 164 1.32 7.00 -9.83
N PRO A 165 1.08 7.87 -8.83
CA PRO A 165 -0.24 8.44 -8.62
C PRO A 165 -0.57 9.42 -9.76
N PRO A 166 -1.83 9.45 -10.23
CA PRO A 166 -2.28 10.51 -11.12
C PRO A 166 -2.09 11.87 -10.47
N LYS A 167 -1.66 12.86 -11.28
CA LYS A 167 -1.52 14.25 -10.82
C LYS A 167 -2.85 14.82 -10.32
N MET A 168 -3.95 14.47 -10.98
CA MET A 168 -5.29 14.93 -10.63
C MET A 168 -6.33 13.91 -11.07
N TRP A 169 -7.40 13.77 -10.28
CA TRP A 169 -8.57 12.96 -10.62
C TRP A 169 -9.69 13.83 -11.23
N PRO A 170 -10.62 13.25 -12.01
CA PRO A 170 -11.82 13.98 -12.45
C PRO A 170 -12.67 14.46 -11.27
N SER A 171 -13.41 15.56 -11.46
CA SER A 171 -14.26 16.18 -10.40
C SER A 171 -15.22 15.17 -9.75
N LYS A 172 -15.77 14.25 -10.54
CA LYS A 172 -16.69 13.20 -10.08
C LYS A 172 -16.13 12.35 -8.95
N VAL A 173 -14.81 12.14 -8.92
CA VAL A 173 -14.15 11.41 -7.82
C VAL A 173 -14.24 12.21 -6.53
N TYR A 174 -13.94 13.51 -6.58
CA TYR A 174 -13.99 14.39 -5.42
C TYR A 174 -15.41 14.62 -4.93
N GLU A 175 -16.38 14.80 -5.83
CA GLU A 175 -17.81 14.88 -5.48
C GLU A 175 -18.28 13.67 -4.67
N LEU A 176 -17.82 12.46 -5.04
CA LEU A 176 -18.16 11.24 -4.30
C LEU A 176 -17.51 11.21 -2.92
N LEU A 177 -16.29 11.73 -2.77
CA LEU A 177 -15.61 11.83 -1.47
C LEU A 177 -16.28 12.87 -0.57
N GLU A 178 -16.63 14.04 -1.11
CA GLU A 178 -17.38 15.06 -0.38
C GLU A 178 -18.76 14.55 0.05
N ALA A 179 -19.47 13.84 -0.83
CA ALA A 179 -20.76 13.25 -0.50
C ALA A 179 -20.68 12.23 0.66
N LEU A 180 -19.56 11.53 0.81
CA LEU A 180 -19.34 10.61 1.93
C LEU A 180 -19.17 11.32 3.28
N GLN A 181 -18.76 12.60 3.32
CA GLN A 181 -18.66 13.34 4.59
C GLN A 181 -20.03 13.51 5.28
N LYS A 182 -21.12 13.41 4.51
CA LYS A 182 -22.50 13.50 5.04
C LYS A 182 -22.95 12.24 5.76
N ASP A 183 -22.24 11.13 5.60
CA ASP A 183 -22.51 9.87 6.30
C ASP A 183 -21.92 9.93 7.72
N ILE A 184 -22.69 9.49 8.70
CA ILE A 184 -22.42 9.70 10.14
C ILE A 184 -21.10 9.07 10.57
N ASP A 185 -20.76 7.91 9.98
CA ASP A 185 -19.53 7.18 10.28
C ASP A 185 -18.30 7.97 9.84
N PHE A 186 -18.40 8.68 8.70
CA PHE A 186 -17.31 9.50 8.16
C PHE A 186 -17.21 10.87 8.81
N ALA A 187 -18.34 11.45 9.23
CA ALA A 187 -18.38 12.74 9.94
C ALA A 187 -17.58 12.70 11.26
N GLN A 188 -17.43 11.52 11.88
CA GLN A 188 -16.66 11.35 13.11
C GLN A 188 -15.18 10.97 12.86
N SER A 189 -14.81 10.64 11.62
CA SER A 189 -13.46 10.19 11.29
C SER A 189 -12.53 11.36 10.98
N LEU A 190 -11.75 11.80 11.97
CA LEU A 190 -10.74 12.87 11.79
C LEU A 190 -9.73 12.56 10.66
N HIS A 191 -9.36 11.29 10.48
CA HIS A 191 -8.48 10.88 9.38
C HIS A 191 -9.14 11.11 8.01
N TYR A 192 -10.44 10.84 7.89
CA TYR A 192 -11.18 11.05 6.66
C TYR A 192 -11.38 12.54 6.36
N ILE A 193 -11.75 13.33 7.37
CA ILE A 193 -11.91 14.79 7.24
C ILE A 193 -10.61 15.41 6.72
N ARG A 194 -9.47 15.10 7.34
CA ARG A 194 -8.15 15.59 6.90
C ARG A 194 -7.83 15.17 5.46
N PHE A 195 -8.15 13.93 5.10
CA PHE A 195 -7.92 13.39 3.76
C PHE A 195 -8.70 14.17 2.68
N VAL A 196 -9.97 14.50 2.92
CA VAL A 196 -10.79 15.24 1.95
C VAL A 196 -10.44 16.74 1.94
N SER A 197 -10.29 17.37 3.12
CA SER A 197 -9.97 18.80 3.22
C SER A 197 -8.62 19.16 2.60
N GLY A 198 -7.62 18.27 2.68
CA GLY A 198 -6.32 18.45 2.02
C GLY A 198 -6.36 18.34 0.49
N LYS A 199 -7.48 17.89 -0.12
CA LYS A 199 -7.62 17.72 -1.57
C LYS A 199 -8.56 18.75 -2.22
N CYS A 200 -9.61 19.17 -1.52
CA CYS A 200 -10.49 20.23 -2.03
C CYS A 200 -9.67 21.51 -2.31
N HIS A 201 -8.68 21.83 -1.48
CA HIS A 201 -7.85 23.02 -1.69
C HIS A 201 -7.02 22.97 -2.99
N GLU A 202 -6.50 21.82 -3.40
CA GLU A 202 -5.71 21.67 -4.64
C GLU A 202 -6.59 21.66 -5.90
N ALA A 203 -7.80 21.07 -5.83
CA ALA A 203 -8.74 21.01 -6.95
C ALA A 203 -9.26 22.40 -7.36
N TYR A 204 -9.57 23.26 -6.40
CA TYR A 204 -9.99 24.64 -6.66
C TYR A 204 -8.86 25.54 -7.16
N SER A 205 -7.61 25.34 -6.70
CA SER A 205 -6.44 26.07 -7.19
C SER A 205 -6.07 25.71 -8.64
N GLY A 206 -6.23 24.45 -9.04
CA GLY A 206 -5.96 23.99 -10.41
C GLY A 206 -7.00 24.42 -11.46
N GLN A 207 -8.25 24.66 -11.04
CA GLN A 207 -9.31 25.17 -11.92
C GLN A 207 -9.22 26.69 -12.13
N SER A 208 -8.80 27.45 -11.12
CA SER A 208 -8.60 28.91 -11.23
C SER A 208 -7.55 29.27 -12.30
N LEU A 209 -6.45 28.51 -12.39
CA LEU A 209 -5.43 28.71 -13.41
C LEU A 209 -5.88 28.39 -14.85
N ARG A 210 -6.89 27.52 -15.04
CA ARG A 210 -7.44 27.17 -16.36
C ARG A 210 -8.53 28.14 -16.85
N GLN A 211 -9.14 28.92 -15.96
CA GLN A 211 -10.08 29.97 -16.35
C GLN A 211 -9.37 31.28 -16.73
N SER A 212 -8.25 31.61 -16.06
CA SER A 212 -7.47 32.82 -16.38
C SER A 212 -6.76 32.76 -17.74
N THR A 213 -6.52 31.57 -18.31
CA THR A 213 -5.91 31.42 -19.64
C THR A 213 -6.90 31.45 -20.81
N LYS A 214 -8.22 31.43 -20.55
CA LYS A 214 -9.25 31.50 -21.62
C LYS A 214 -9.87 32.89 -21.82
N LEU A 215 -9.59 33.86 -20.95
CA LEU A 215 -10.11 35.24 -21.09
C LEU A 215 -9.13 36.24 -21.71
N GLY A 216 -7.89 35.83 -22.03
CA GLY A 216 -6.85 36.74 -22.55
C GLY A 216 -6.89 37.03 -24.06
N ASP A 217 -7.62 36.25 -24.85
CA ASP A 217 -7.42 36.20 -26.33
C ASP A 217 -8.60 36.66 -27.19
N ARG A 218 -9.60 37.37 -26.65
CA ARG A 218 -10.68 37.92 -27.49
C ARG A 218 -11.14 39.33 -27.11
N PHE A 219 -10.22 40.26 -26.98
CA PHE A 219 -10.54 41.68 -27.19
C PHE A 219 -9.31 42.41 -27.73
N LYS A 220 -9.26 42.60 -29.05
CA LYS A 220 -8.70 43.81 -29.65
C LYS A 220 -9.58 44.23 -30.83
N PRO A 221 -9.97 45.51 -30.91
CA PRO A 221 -10.62 46.08 -32.09
C PRO A 221 -9.66 46.16 -33.29
#